data_AF-A0A0F2Q9C3-F1
#
_entry.id   AF-A0A0F2Q9C3-F1
#
_cell.length_a   1.000
_cell.length_b   1.000
_cell.length_c   1.000
_cell.angle_alpha   90.00
_cell.angle_beta   90.00
_cell.angle_gamma   90.00
#
_symmetry.space_group_name_H-M   'P 1'
#
loop_
_entity.id
_entity.type
_entity.pdbx_description
1 polymer ?
#
loop_
_entity_poly.entity_id
_entity_poly.type
_entity_poly.pdbx_seq_one_letter_code
_entity_poly.pdbx_strand_id
1 'polypeptide(L)'
;MNMTAQLDRDITPDGGDYDLVRRTIERISLDYRAQPSLEEIAADIGVAPGRLQKTFSRWAGLTPKAFLQAVTLDHARRLIGHEGLPLLDASYELGLSGPGRLHDLFVTHEAMSPGDFKTGGSGVRISYGFHPSPFGTAVIMATERGLCGLAFADAGEEQAALEDMTRRWPGARLTQDQAVTAPYVERIFSPGQWRADQPLRIVMIGTDFQVRV
;
A
#
# COMPACT_ATOMS: atom_id res chain seq x y z
N MET A 1 22.00 -22.87 -0.10
CA MET A 1 21.16 -24.07 0.08
C MET A 1 19.72 -23.61 -0.05
N ASN A 2 19.17 -23.65 -1.27
CA ASN A 2 17.84 -23.10 -1.53
C ASN A 2 16.78 -24.05 -0.96
N MET A 3 16.06 -23.58 0.04
CA MET A 3 14.93 -24.29 0.62
C MET A 3 13.73 -24.13 -0.31
N THR A 4 13.60 -25.05 -1.26
CA THR A 4 12.40 -25.16 -2.10
C THR A 4 11.28 -25.64 -1.20
N ALA A 5 10.27 -24.79 -0.95
CA ALA A 5 9.10 -25.20 -0.20
C ALA A 5 8.37 -26.31 -0.96
N GLN A 6 8.47 -27.55 -0.48
CA GLN A 6 7.66 -28.67 -0.97
C GLN A 6 6.30 -28.60 -0.27
N LEU A 7 5.25 -28.29 -1.03
CA LEU A 7 3.88 -28.36 -0.55
C LEU A 7 3.39 -29.80 -0.69
N ASP A 8 2.85 -30.36 0.41
CA ASP A 8 2.33 -31.73 0.50
C ASP A 8 1.07 -31.98 -0.35
N ARG A 9 0.42 -30.90 -0.79
CA ARG A 9 -0.68 -30.88 -1.75
C ARG A 9 -0.46 -29.77 -2.75
N ASP A 10 -0.57 -30.10 -4.02
CA ASP A 10 -0.68 -29.09 -5.08
C ASP A 10 -2.03 -28.37 -4.91
N ILE A 11 -1.97 -27.13 -4.43
CA ILE A 11 -3.13 -26.25 -4.28
C ILE A 11 -3.31 -25.34 -5.50
N THR A 12 -2.50 -25.54 -6.55
CA THR A 12 -2.62 -24.77 -7.79
C THR A 12 -3.98 -25.07 -8.41
N PRO A 13 -4.88 -24.09 -8.54
CA PRO A 13 -6.23 -24.36 -9.02
C PRO A 13 -6.21 -24.83 -10.47
N ASP A 14 -7.05 -25.82 -10.80
CA ASP A 14 -7.14 -26.41 -12.13
C ASP A 14 -7.61 -25.39 -13.19
N GLY A 15 -6.81 -25.17 -14.24
CA GLY A 15 -7.13 -24.32 -15.39
C GLY A 15 -6.01 -23.38 -15.84
N GLY A 16 -6.21 -22.68 -16.97
CA GLY A 16 -5.23 -21.73 -17.52
C GLY A 16 -5.13 -20.39 -16.80
N ASP A 17 -5.98 -20.14 -15.80
CA ASP A 17 -6.07 -18.86 -15.11
C ASP A 17 -4.86 -18.63 -14.19
N TYR A 18 -4.36 -19.66 -13.50
CA TYR A 18 -3.15 -19.54 -12.68
C TYR A 18 -1.94 -19.13 -13.53
N ASP A 19 -1.70 -19.80 -14.66
CA ASP A 19 -0.57 -19.48 -15.53
C ASP A 19 -0.70 -18.08 -16.14
N LEU A 20 -1.92 -17.65 -16.47
CA LEU A 20 -2.20 -16.26 -16.89
C LEU A 20 -1.80 -15.26 -15.80
N VAL A 21 -2.23 -15.46 -14.56
CA VAL A 21 -1.90 -14.56 -13.44
C VAL A 21 -0.40 -14.56 -13.16
N ARG A 22 0.23 -15.74 -13.11
CA ARG A 22 1.66 -15.92 -12.90
C ARG A 22 2.49 -15.16 -13.95
N ARG A 23 2.19 -15.34 -15.23
CA ARG A 23 2.87 -14.64 -16.33
C ARG A 23 2.65 -13.13 -16.28
N THR A 24 1.47 -12.69 -15.85
CA THR A 24 1.16 -11.26 -15.69
C THR A 24 2.02 -10.63 -14.60
N ILE A 25 2.13 -11.30 -13.43
CA ILE A 25 2.99 -10.86 -12.33
C ILE A 25 4.44 -10.81 -12.81
N GLU A 26 4.93 -11.89 -13.41
CA GLU A 26 6.29 -11.98 -13.92
C GLU A 26 6.62 -10.86 -14.91
N ARG A 27 5.74 -10.63 -15.90
CA ARG A 27 5.90 -9.57 -16.89
C ARG A 27 5.94 -8.18 -16.25
N ILE A 28 5.04 -7.88 -15.32
CA ILE A 28 5.02 -6.57 -14.64
C ILE A 28 6.27 -6.40 -13.78
N SER A 29 6.67 -7.42 -13.02
CA SER A 29 7.82 -7.34 -12.12
C SER A 29 9.15 -7.18 -12.85
N LEU A 30 9.33 -7.80 -14.03
CA LEU A 30 10.56 -7.69 -14.81
C LEU A 30 10.64 -6.38 -15.60
N ASP A 31 9.51 -5.89 -16.10
CA ASP A 31 9.48 -4.81 -17.09
C ASP A 31 8.70 -3.57 -16.64
N TYR A 32 8.53 -3.38 -15.32
CA TYR A 32 7.80 -2.25 -14.74
C TYR A 32 8.28 -0.89 -15.27
N ARG A 33 9.59 -0.75 -15.56
CA ARG A 33 10.20 0.50 -16.08
C ARG A 33 9.62 0.92 -17.43
N ALA A 34 9.14 -0.01 -18.24
CA ALA A 34 8.48 0.32 -19.50
C ALA A 34 7.08 0.92 -19.30
N GLN A 35 6.55 0.86 -18.07
CA GLN A 35 5.18 1.26 -17.72
C GLN A 35 4.13 0.67 -18.67
N PRO A 36 4.14 -0.66 -18.89
CA PRO A 36 3.33 -1.28 -19.92
C PRO A 36 1.83 -1.12 -19.65
N SER A 37 1.08 -0.88 -20.72
CA SER A 37 -0.37 -0.84 -20.74
C SER A 37 -0.98 -2.23 -20.55
N LEU A 38 -2.27 -2.27 -20.21
CA LEU A 38 -3.02 -3.52 -20.12
C LEU A 38 -3.01 -4.25 -21.48
N GLU A 39 -3.10 -3.50 -22.56
CA GLU A 39 -3.12 -3.99 -23.93
C GLU A 39 -1.80 -4.67 -24.31
N GLU A 40 -0.67 -4.06 -23.97
CA GLU A 40 0.67 -4.65 -24.22
C GLU A 40 0.87 -5.94 -23.42
N ILE A 41 0.51 -5.93 -22.13
CA ILE A 41 0.61 -7.13 -21.29
C ILE A 41 -0.30 -8.25 -21.82
N ALA A 42 -1.51 -7.91 -22.26
CA ALA A 42 -2.46 -8.87 -22.80
C ALA A 42 -1.98 -9.47 -24.13
N ALA A 43 -1.40 -8.65 -25.01
CA ALA A 43 -0.83 -9.07 -26.27
C ALA A 43 0.33 -10.05 -26.06
N ASP A 44 1.25 -9.75 -25.15
CA ASP A 44 2.39 -10.61 -24.82
C ASP A 44 1.97 -11.99 -24.28
N ILE A 45 0.89 -12.02 -23.49
CA ILE A 45 0.36 -13.26 -22.88
C ILE A 45 -0.59 -14.01 -23.84
N GLY A 46 -1.01 -13.37 -24.94
CA GLY A 46 -1.90 -13.97 -25.95
C GLY A 46 -3.38 -14.02 -25.52
N VAL A 47 -3.85 -13.02 -24.78
CA VAL A 47 -5.24 -12.95 -24.28
C VAL A 47 -5.89 -11.60 -24.57
N ALA A 48 -7.22 -11.55 -24.56
CA ALA A 48 -7.94 -10.28 -24.66
C ALA A 48 -7.75 -9.42 -23.38
N PRO A 49 -7.55 -8.09 -23.49
CA PRO A 49 -7.33 -7.21 -22.33
C PRO A 49 -8.43 -7.32 -21.26
N GLY A 50 -9.70 -7.39 -21.67
CA GLY A 50 -10.82 -7.55 -20.73
C GLY A 50 -10.82 -8.89 -19.98
N ARG A 51 -10.33 -9.97 -20.61
CA ARG A 51 -10.15 -11.27 -19.94
C ARG A 51 -9.00 -11.20 -18.94
N LEU A 52 -7.88 -10.60 -19.33
CA LEU A 52 -6.73 -10.39 -18.45
C LEU A 52 -7.15 -9.62 -17.20
N GLN A 53 -7.79 -8.45 -17.36
CA GLN A 53 -8.19 -7.60 -16.25
C GLN A 53 -9.13 -8.32 -15.27
N LYS A 54 -10.16 -9.01 -15.77
CA LYS A 54 -11.12 -9.74 -14.93
C LYS A 54 -10.46 -10.90 -14.19
N THR A 55 -9.68 -11.71 -14.90
CA THR A 55 -9.03 -12.90 -14.32
C THR A 55 -8.00 -12.49 -13.28
N PHE A 56 -7.14 -11.53 -13.62
CA PHE A 56 -6.13 -11.00 -12.71
C PHE A 56 -6.77 -10.37 -11.46
N SER A 57 -7.79 -9.53 -11.62
CA SER A 57 -8.45 -8.89 -10.47
C SER A 57 -9.16 -9.88 -9.56
N ARG A 58 -9.75 -10.94 -10.12
CA ARG A 58 -10.41 -12.00 -9.35
C ARG A 58 -9.42 -12.80 -8.49
N TRP A 59 -8.21 -13.03 -9.00
CA TRP A 59 -7.19 -13.86 -8.34
C TRP A 59 -6.24 -13.06 -7.45
N ALA A 60 -5.73 -11.92 -7.93
CA ALA A 60 -4.76 -11.08 -7.24
C ALA A 60 -5.42 -10.01 -6.35
N GLY A 61 -6.75 -9.86 -6.40
CA GLY A 61 -7.51 -8.88 -5.63
C GLY A 61 -7.48 -7.46 -6.20
N LEU A 62 -6.62 -7.14 -7.17
CA LEU A 62 -6.50 -5.82 -7.79
C LEU A 62 -6.24 -5.88 -9.29
N THR A 63 -6.36 -4.75 -9.97
CA THR A 63 -6.15 -4.68 -11.42
C THR A 63 -4.66 -4.76 -11.80
N PRO A 64 -4.30 -5.20 -13.02
CA PRO A 64 -2.90 -5.19 -13.47
C PRO A 64 -2.23 -3.82 -13.37
N LYS A 65 -2.98 -2.74 -13.66
CA LYS A 65 -2.49 -1.37 -13.53
C LYS A 65 -2.15 -1.00 -12.08
N ALA A 66 -3.02 -1.36 -11.14
CA ALA A 66 -2.76 -1.15 -9.71
C ALA A 66 -1.54 -1.96 -9.24
N PHE A 67 -1.32 -3.15 -9.80
CA PHE A 67 -0.15 -3.97 -9.49
C PHE A 67 1.15 -3.35 -10.04
N LEU A 68 1.12 -2.80 -11.26
CA LEU A 68 2.24 -2.05 -11.81
C LEU A 68 2.56 -0.81 -10.96
N GLN A 69 1.55 -0.08 -10.52
CA GLN A 69 1.71 1.07 -9.61
C GLN A 69 2.34 0.66 -8.28
N ALA A 70 1.89 -0.47 -7.71
CA ALA A 70 2.42 -1.07 -6.50
C ALA A 70 3.93 -1.41 -6.62
N VAL A 71 4.30 -2.13 -7.68
CA VAL A 71 5.71 -2.49 -7.95
C VAL A 71 6.55 -1.23 -8.15
N THR A 72 6.05 -0.26 -8.91
CA THR A 72 6.74 1.02 -9.16
C THR A 72 6.98 1.78 -7.85
N LEU A 73 5.99 1.84 -6.97
CA LEU A 73 6.09 2.52 -5.67
C LEU A 73 7.11 1.85 -4.76
N ASP A 74 7.16 0.52 -4.75
CA ASP A 74 8.14 -0.22 -3.95
C ASP A 74 9.58 0.12 -4.35
N HIS A 75 9.85 0.11 -5.66
CA HIS A 75 11.13 0.58 -6.18
C HIS A 75 11.40 2.05 -5.86
N ALA A 76 10.37 2.90 -5.90
CA ALA A 76 10.50 4.32 -5.56
C ALA A 76 10.95 4.53 -4.11
N ARG A 77 10.37 3.78 -3.16
CA ARG A 77 10.77 3.82 -1.74
C ARG A 77 12.24 3.48 -1.57
N ARG A 78 12.73 2.47 -2.29
CA ARG A 78 14.16 2.09 -2.30
C ARG A 78 15.05 3.20 -2.85
N LEU A 79 14.74 3.75 -4.02
CA LEU A 79 15.54 4.79 -4.68
C LEU A 79 15.59 6.09 -3.87
N ILE A 80 14.47 6.51 -3.30
CA ILE A 80 14.37 7.80 -2.60
C ILE A 80 14.85 7.68 -1.15
N GLY A 81 14.47 6.61 -0.46
CA GLY A 81 14.75 6.41 0.96
C GLY A 81 16.14 5.82 1.22
N HIS A 82 16.51 4.74 0.53
CA HIS A 82 17.77 4.04 0.79
C HIS A 82 18.93 4.61 -0.04
N GLU A 83 18.69 4.87 -1.34
CA GLU A 83 19.74 5.40 -2.23
C GLU A 83 19.80 6.93 -2.26
N GLY A 84 18.77 7.62 -1.75
CA GLY A 84 18.78 9.07 -1.60
C GLY A 84 18.67 9.87 -2.90
N LEU A 85 18.21 9.25 -4.00
CA LEU A 85 18.16 9.91 -5.31
C LEU A 85 17.33 11.21 -5.29
N PRO A 86 17.67 12.22 -6.11
CA PRO A 86 16.79 13.34 -6.40
C PRO A 86 15.47 12.86 -7.02
N LEU A 87 14.35 13.53 -6.72
CA LEU A 87 13.02 13.11 -7.20
C LEU A 87 12.91 13.06 -8.74
N LEU A 88 13.63 13.95 -9.42
CA LEU A 88 13.70 13.96 -10.89
C LEU A 88 14.35 12.68 -11.42
N ASP A 89 15.53 12.34 -10.90
CA ASP A 89 16.28 11.15 -11.32
C ASP A 89 15.53 9.87 -10.97
N ALA A 90 14.97 9.80 -9.75
CA ALA A 90 14.13 8.67 -9.34
C ALA A 90 12.91 8.50 -10.27
N SER A 91 12.29 9.59 -10.74
CA SER A 91 11.16 9.50 -11.66
C SER A 91 11.56 8.85 -12.98
N TYR A 92 12.71 9.23 -13.55
CA TYR A 92 13.18 8.66 -14.79
C TYR A 92 13.64 7.20 -14.64
N GLU A 93 14.31 6.85 -13.54
CA GLU A 93 14.69 5.45 -13.24
C GLU A 93 13.47 4.51 -13.10
N LEU A 94 12.32 5.05 -12.69
CA LEU A 94 11.06 4.33 -12.56
C LEU A 94 10.25 4.27 -13.88
N GLY A 95 10.71 4.93 -14.95
CA GLY A 95 9.98 5.05 -16.21
C GLY A 95 8.80 6.03 -16.16
N LEU A 96 8.75 6.89 -15.14
CA LEU A 96 7.69 7.90 -15.02
C LEU A 96 8.01 9.12 -15.87
N SER A 97 6.97 9.80 -16.34
CA SER A 97 7.09 11.00 -17.16
C SER A 97 7.65 12.23 -16.42
N GLY A 98 7.83 12.14 -15.10
CA GLY A 98 8.43 13.19 -14.28
C GLY A 98 7.96 13.18 -12.81
N PRO A 99 8.46 14.13 -11.99
CA PRO A 99 8.20 14.19 -10.55
C PRO A 99 6.74 14.28 -10.13
N GLY A 100 5.89 14.92 -10.96
CA GLY A 100 4.46 15.02 -10.67
C GLY A 100 3.79 13.64 -10.61
N ARG A 101 4.17 12.73 -11.51
CA ARG A 101 3.62 11.37 -11.55
C ARG A 101 4.05 10.54 -10.34
N LEU A 102 5.29 10.72 -9.91
CA LEU A 102 5.82 10.12 -8.69
C LEU A 102 5.10 10.65 -7.46
N HIS A 103 4.85 11.96 -7.40
CA HIS A 103 4.07 12.58 -6.34
C HIS A 103 2.64 12.03 -6.28
N ASP A 104 1.94 11.93 -7.42
CA ASP A 104 0.60 11.34 -7.49
C ASP A 104 0.60 9.90 -7.02
N LEU A 105 1.62 9.11 -7.40
CA LEU A 105 1.76 7.71 -7.01
C LEU A 105 1.89 7.58 -5.48
N PHE A 106 2.76 8.41 -4.87
CA PHE A 106 2.92 8.49 -3.42
C PHE A 106 1.63 8.94 -2.75
N VAL A 107 1.03 10.08 -3.11
CA VAL A 107 -0.19 10.57 -2.43
C VAL A 107 -1.37 9.58 -2.56
N THR A 108 -1.43 8.81 -3.65
CA THR A 108 -2.50 7.83 -3.86
C THR A 108 -2.33 6.60 -2.96
N HIS A 109 -1.09 6.14 -2.72
CA HIS A 109 -0.82 4.85 -2.08
C HIS A 109 -0.07 4.97 -0.74
N GLU A 110 0.43 6.15 -0.42
CA GLU A 110 1.16 6.52 0.79
C GLU A 110 0.50 7.78 1.38
N ALA A 111 0.48 7.90 2.70
CA ALA A 111 -0.14 9.05 3.38
C ALA A 111 0.71 10.33 3.29
N MET A 112 1.74 10.35 2.43
CA MET A 112 2.81 11.34 2.45
C MET A 112 3.32 11.63 1.04
N SER A 113 3.93 12.80 0.87
CA SER A 113 4.62 13.13 -0.38
C SER A 113 5.95 12.36 -0.48
N PRO A 114 6.53 12.21 -1.68
CA PRO A 114 7.87 11.62 -1.82
C PRO A 114 8.95 12.38 -1.02
N GLY A 115 8.78 13.70 -0.85
CA GLY A 115 9.69 14.54 -0.06
C GLY A 115 9.59 14.24 1.43
N ASP A 116 8.36 14.12 1.95
CA ASP A 116 8.12 13.72 3.34
C ASP A 116 8.66 12.31 3.61
N PHE A 117 8.48 11.39 2.65
CA PHE A 117 9.04 10.04 2.73
C PHE A 117 10.57 10.07 2.80
N LYS A 118 11.22 10.88 1.94
CA LYS A 118 12.68 11.02 1.91
C LYS A 118 13.26 11.47 3.25
N THR A 119 12.56 12.33 3.98
CA THR A 119 13.03 12.84 5.28
C THR A 119 12.54 12.00 6.46
N GLY A 120 12.03 10.78 6.21
CA GLY A 120 11.50 9.90 7.25
C GLY A 120 10.27 10.47 7.97
N GLY A 121 9.55 11.41 7.32
CA GLY A 121 8.41 12.10 7.90
C GLY A 121 8.77 13.29 8.79
N SER A 122 9.97 13.87 8.69
CA SER A 122 10.45 14.96 9.56
C SER A 122 9.53 16.21 9.65
N GLY A 123 8.65 16.40 8.67
CA GLY A 123 7.63 17.45 8.63
C GLY A 123 6.21 16.97 8.98
N VAL A 124 6.01 15.67 9.16
CA VAL A 124 4.70 15.05 9.40
C VAL A 124 4.41 15.08 10.89
N ARG A 125 3.27 15.69 11.25
CA ARG A 125 2.69 15.62 12.59
C ARG A 125 1.69 14.48 12.63
N ILE A 126 1.85 13.58 13.60
CA ILE A 126 0.96 12.45 13.80
C ILE A 126 0.31 12.58 15.17
N SER A 127 -1.00 12.74 15.18
CA SER A 127 -1.81 12.59 16.39
C SER A 127 -2.13 11.11 16.57
N TYR A 128 -1.93 10.57 17.77
CA TYR A 128 -2.30 9.20 18.09
C TYR A 128 -3.18 9.08 19.33
N GLY A 129 -3.93 7.99 19.42
CA GLY A 129 -4.76 7.70 20.59
C GLY A 129 -5.13 6.23 20.69
N PHE A 130 -5.37 5.77 21.92
CA PHE A 130 -5.83 4.42 22.24
C PHE A 130 -7.34 4.43 22.47
N HIS A 131 -8.06 3.51 21.86
CA HIS A 131 -9.52 3.51 21.89
C HIS A 131 -10.10 2.10 22.03
N PRO A 132 -11.21 1.91 22.77
CA PRO A 132 -11.91 0.64 22.76
C PRO A 132 -12.42 0.30 21.37
N SER A 133 -12.32 -0.97 20.97
CA SER A 133 -12.84 -1.48 19.71
C SER A 133 -13.39 -2.90 19.87
N PRO A 134 -14.13 -3.43 18.87
CA PRO A 134 -14.57 -4.83 18.85
C PRO A 134 -13.44 -5.86 18.92
N PHE A 135 -12.18 -5.46 18.67
CA PHE A 135 -11.00 -6.31 18.60
C PHE A 135 -9.99 -6.03 19.73
N GLY A 136 -10.41 -5.39 20.82
CA GLY A 136 -9.52 -4.96 21.91
C GLY A 136 -9.17 -3.46 21.79
N THR A 137 -7.99 -3.07 22.25
CA THR A 137 -7.55 -1.66 22.19
C THR A 137 -7.07 -1.35 20.78
N ALA A 138 -7.76 -0.44 20.09
CA ALA A 138 -7.31 0.11 18.82
C ALA A 138 -6.30 1.25 19.05
N VAL A 139 -5.16 1.19 18.36
CA VAL A 139 -4.21 2.29 18.24
C VAL A 139 -4.53 3.04 16.95
N ILE A 140 -4.93 4.30 17.05
CA ILE A 140 -5.25 5.17 15.92
C ILE A 140 -4.14 6.17 15.73
N MET A 141 -3.67 6.34 14.49
CA MET A 141 -2.72 7.38 14.09
C MET A 141 -3.31 8.20 12.94
N ALA A 142 -3.28 9.51 13.05
CA ALA A 142 -3.81 10.44 12.05
C ALA A 142 -2.85 11.60 11.78
N THR A 143 -2.79 12.01 10.53
CA THR A 143 -2.15 13.24 10.07
C THR A 143 -3.21 14.26 9.68
N GLU A 144 -2.80 15.47 9.29
CA GLU A 144 -3.69 16.45 8.65
C GLU A 144 -4.37 15.93 7.37
N ARG A 145 -3.79 14.90 6.73
CA ARG A 145 -4.32 14.29 5.50
C ARG A 145 -5.32 13.17 5.77
N GLY A 146 -5.48 12.73 7.02
CA GLY A 146 -6.36 11.65 7.41
C GLY A 146 -5.67 10.55 8.22
N LEU A 147 -6.35 9.42 8.33
CA LEU A 147 -5.88 8.22 9.04
C LEU A 147 -4.62 7.68 8.36
N CYS A 148 -3.52 7.58 9.10
CA CYS A 148 -2.24 7.04 8.62
C CYS A 148 -1.83 5.73 9.32
N GLY A 149 -2.61 5.27 10.31
CA GLY A 149 -2.38 4.00 10.95
C GLY A 149 -3.56 3.54 11.81
N LEU A 150 -3.79 2.24 11.79
CA LEU A 150 -4.68 1.50 12.68
C LEU A 150 -3.97 0.21 13.07
N ALA A 151 -3.84 -0.05 14.36
CA ALA A 151 -3.41 -1.36 14.88
C ALA A 151 -4.30 -1.77 16.03
N PHE A 152 -4.20 -3.04 16.41
CA PHE A 152 -4.85 -3.59 17.59
C PHE A 152 -3.79 -4.02 18.59
N ALA A 153 -4.06 -3.79 19.86
CA ALA A 153 -3.24 -4.19 20.98
C ALA A 153 -4.09 -4.99 21.96
N ASP A 154 -3.53 -6.09 22.43
CA ASP A 154 -4.02 -6.77 23.61
C ASP A 154 -3.75 -5.91 24.86
N ALA A 155 -4.45 -6.21 25.95
CA ALA A 155 -4.32 -5.44 27.19
C ALA A 155 -2.88 -5.48 27.72
N GLY A 156 -2.25 -4.31 27.85
CA GLY A 156 -0.86 -4.17 28.28
C GLY A 156 0.17 -4.12 27.14
N GLU A 157 -0.24 -4.32 25.88
CA GLU A 157 0.63 -4.26 24.70
C GLU A 157 0.47 -2.96 23.89
N GLU A 158 -0.27 -1.98 24.41
CA GLU A 158 -0.59 -0.73 23.71
C GLU A 158 0.66 0.02 23.26
N GLN A 159 1.66 0.09 24.14
CA GLN A 159 2.91 0.79 23.87
C GLN A 159 3.75 0.06 22.81
N ALA A 160 3.79 -1.28 22.84
CA ALA A 160 4.51 -2.07 21.86
C ALA A 160 3.88 -1.97 20.45
N ALA A 161 2.54 -1.96 20.39
CA ALA A 161 1.81 -1.73 19.15
C ALA A 161 2.09 -0.33 18.58
N LEU A 162 2.09 0.71 19.43
CA LEU A 162 2.47 2.06 19.01
C LEU A 162 3.92 2.10 18.50
N GLU A 163 4.86 1.52 19.23
CA GLU A 163 6.27 1.47 18.83
C GLU A 163 6.45 0.81 17.47
N ASP A 164 5.81 -0.34 17.21
CA ASP A 164 5.81 -0.96 15.88
C ASP A 164 5.33 0.03 14.82
N MET A 165 4.18 0.65 15.02
CA MET A 165 3.60 1.58 14.06
C MET A 165 4.51 2.79 13.79
N THR A 166 5.16 3.32 14.83
CA THR A 166 6.04 4.49 14.70
C THR A 166 7.37 4.22 14.02
N ARG A 167 7.84 2.96 13.94
CA ARG A 167 9.06 2.61 13.16
C ARG A 167 9.01 3.07 11.71
N ARG A 168 7.80 3.22 11.16
CA ARG A 168 7.53 3.67 9.79
C ARG A 168 7.67 5.19 9.63
N TRP A 169 7.79 5.91 10.74
CA TRP A 169 7.78 7.36 10.82
C TRP A 169 8.95 7.89 11.67
N PRO A 170 10.20 7.49 11.37
CA PRO A 170 11.35 7.73 12.26
C PRO A 170 11.64 9.22 12.51
N GLY A 171 11.18 10.11 11.63
CA GLY A 171 11.30 11.56 11.78
C GLY A 171 10.01 12.28 12.20
N ALA A 172 8.86 11.60 12.26
CA ALA A 172 7.59 12.26 12.54
C ALA A 172 7.48 12.76 13.98
N ARG A 173 6.73 13.84 14.17
CA ARG A 173 6.41 14.35 15.50
C ARG A 173 5.11 13.73 15.97
N LEU A 174 5.19 12.90 17.00
CA LEU A 174 4.04 12.23 17.60
C LEU A 174 3.48 13.01 18.78
N THR A 175 2.16 13.20 18.79
CA THR A 175 1.42 13.80 19.89
C THR A 175 0.27 12.89 20.27
N GLN A 176 0.13 12.54 21.55
CA GLN A 176 -1.05 11.84 22.01
C GLN A 176 -2.23 12.82 22.06
N ASP A 177 -3.24 12.58 21.24
CA ASP A 177 -4.44 13.41 21.15
C ASP A 177 -5.66 12.53 20.86
N GLN A 178 -6.37 12.19 21.93
CA GLN A 178 -7.54 11.32 21.87
C GLN A 178 -8.74 12.02 21.21
N ALA A 179 -8.83 13.34 21.33
CA ALA A 179 -9.94 14.12 20.75
C ALA A 179 -9.85 14.17 19.21
N VAL A 180 -8.63 14.30 18.67
CA VAL A 180 -8.40 14.25 17.22
C VAL A 180 -8.66 12.85 16.64
N THR A 181 -8.37 11.80 17.41
CA THR A 181 -8.43 10.42 16.93
C THR A 181 -9.79 9.73 17.16
N ALA A 182 -10.58 10.16 18.15
CA ALA A 182 -11.89 9.55 18.47
C ALA A 182 -12.89 9.50 17.28
N PRO A 183 -13.02 10.55 16.43
CA PRO A 183 -13.94 10.50 15.29
C PRO A 183 -13.61 9.41 14.27
N TYR A 184 -12.34 8.98 14.19
CA TYR A 184 -11.94 7.88 13.31
C TYR A 184 -12.47 6.55 13.82
N VAL A 185 -12.41 6.30 15.14
CA VAL A 185 -12.88 5.06 15.77
C VAL A 185 -14.37 4.87 15.54
N GLU A 186 -15.17 5.92 15.77
CA GLU A 186 -16.61 5.88 15.54
C GLU A 186 -16.92 5.52 14.09
N ARG A 187 -16.22 6.12 13.13
CA ARG A 187 -16.39 5.83 11.70
C ARG A 187 -15.87 4.44 11.30
N ILE A 188 -14.80 3.93 11.91
CA ILE A 188 -14.24 2.61 11.60
C ILE A 188 -15.17 1.51 12.12
N PHE A 189 -15.62 1.60 13.37
CA PHE A 189 -16.30 0.48 14.05
C PHE A 189 -17.82 0.64 14.19
N SER A 190 -18.42 1.72 13.66
CA SER A 190 -19.89 1.91 13.64
C SER A 190 -20.43 1.87 12.20
N PRO A 191 -20.86 0.69 11.70
CA PRO A 191 -21.37 0.54 10.33
C PRO A 191 -22.51 1.49 9.97
N GLY A 192 -23.34 1.87 10.95
CA GLY A 192 -24.45 2.82 10.76
C GLY A 192 -24.01 4.25 10.40
N GLN A 193 -22.73 4.59 10.56
CA GLN A 193 -22.17 5.90 10.20
C GLN A 193 -21.49 5.90 8.82
N TRP A 194 -21.47 4.77 8.11
CA TRP A 194 -20.78 4.68 6.81
C TRP A 194 -21.54 5.43 5.73
N ARG A 195 -20.85 6.35 5.06
CA ARG A 195 -21.40 7.24 4.05
C ARG A 195 -20.59 7.14 2.77
N ALA A 196 -21.24 6.82 1.66
CA ALA A 196 -20.59 6.68 0.35
C ALA A 196 -20.02 8.01 -0.15
N ASP A 197 -20.64 9.14 0.22
CA ASP A 197 -20.23 10.51 -0.11
C ASP A 197 -19.11 11.04 0.81
N GLN A 198 -18.88 10.40 1.95
CA GLN A 198 -17.79 10.70 2.88
C GLN A 198 -17.08 9.41 3.28
N PRO A 199 -16.27 8.83 2.38
CA PRO A 199 -15.50 7.64 2.72
C PRO A 199 -14.50 8.00 3.82
N LEU A 200 -14.27 7.06 4.75
CA LEU A 200 -13.11 7.14 5.61
C LEU A 200 -11.89 6.98 4.71
N ARG A 201 -11.09 8.03 4.54
CA ARG A 201 -9.82 7.93 3.83
C ARG A 201 -8.84 7.19 4.73
N ILE A 202 -8.89 5.87 4.65
CA ILE A 202 -7.88 5.00 5.21
C ILE A 202 -6.71 5.10 4.25
N VAL A 203 -5.62 5.72 4.70
CA VAL A 203 -4.37 5.53 3.98
C VAL A 203 -3.76 4.24 4.49
N MET A 204 -4.02 3.17 3.76
CA MET A 204 -3.39 1.89 4.07
C MET A 204 -1.94 1.98 3.63
N ILE A 205 -1.02 1.68 4.56
CA ILE A 205 0.39 1.57 4.24
C ILE A 205 0.60 0.16 3.74
N GLY A 206 0.76 0.09 2.44
CA GLY A 206 0.85 -1.12 1.68
C GLY A 206 0.50 -0.77 0.26
N THR A 207 1.19 -1.38 -0.67
CA THR A 207 0.70 -1.38 -2.05
C THR A 207 -0.75 -1.87 -2.08
N ASP A 208 -1.55 -1.46 -3.08
CA ASP A 208 -2.91 -1.98 -3.30
C ASP A 208 -2.99 -3.52 -3.19
N PHE A 209 -1.88 -4.21 -3.45
CA PHE A 209 -1.66 -5.64 -3.25
C PHE A 209 -1.52 -6.05 -1.78
N GLN A 210 -0.59 -5.45 -1.02
CA GLN A 210 -0.41 -5.73 0.42
C GLN A 210 -1.65 -5.40 1.27
N VAL A 211 -2.54 -4.60 0.71
CA VAL A 211 -3.79 -4.17 1.34
C VAL A 211 -4.94 -5.16 1.14
N ARG A 212 -4.89 -5.96 0.06
CA ARG A 212 -5.97 -6.86 -0.35
C ARG A 212 -5.65 -8.34 -0.14
N VAL A 213 -4.38 -8.69 0.11
CA VAL A 213 -3.87 -10.04 0.36
C VAL A 213 -3.44 -10.14 1.80
#